data_AF-A0A3A5VSM4-F1
#
_entry.id   AF-A0A3A5VSM4-F1
#
_cell.length_a   1.000
_cell.length_b   1.000
_cell.length_c   1.000
_cell.angle_alpha   90.00
_cell.angle_beta   90.00
_cell.angle_gamma   90.00
#
_symmetry.space_group_name_H-M   'P 1'
#
loop_
_entity.id
_entity.type
_entity.pdbx_description
1 polymer ?
#
loop_
_entity_poly.entity_id
_entity_poly.type
_entity_poly.pdbx_seq_one_letter_code
_entity_poly.pdbx_strand_id
1 'polypeptide(L)'
;MDIGLHFLMPGLDTHEDWVQREHWLALAQTIHENSAISMDGYTITIQGQNGHVFSFDFSLELEAWGAAGTYAEHKQHMEEFAKKPKAWMWAIPLWPFTDNVSHSLGPYWTCPDYIPNYGGETTVHTPDSYFCIDGVGETFPSNLLSLIHLCIDDHHLWVMQYKEAASTAEYIAKVEREWPGGRPEDYEYQ
;
A
#
# COMPACT_ATOMS: atom_id res chain seq x y z
N MET A 1 33.67 -26.02 2.86
CA MET A 1 33.40 -25.03 1.80
C MET A 1 32.18 -24.29 2.29
N ASP A 2 32.43 -23.21 3.02
CA ASP A 2 31.42 -22.48 3.78
C ASP A 2 31.08 -21.25 2.95
N ILE A 3 29.99 -21.34 2.18
CA ILE A 3 29.57 -20.28 1.24
C ILE A 3 28.15 -19.79 1.54
N GLY A 4 27.63 -20.08 2.74
CA GLY A 4 26.39 -19.48 3.20
C GLY A 4 26.68 -18.08 3.72
N LEU A 5 26.00 -17.07 3.20
CA LEU A 5 25.88 -15.79 3.90
C LEU A 5 25.19 -16.06 5.25
N HIS A 6 25.96 -16.38 6.28
CA HIS A 6 25.46 -16.52 7.63
C HIS A 6 25.37 -15.14 8.27
N PHE A 7 24.25 -14.46 8.05
CA PHE A 7 23.87 -13.20 8.70
C PHE A 7 23.55 -13.35 10.19
N LEU A 8 23.85 -14.50 10.79
CA LEU A 8 23.53 -14.81 12.18
C LEU A 8 24.75 -14.53 13.04
N MET A 9 24.53 -13.75 14.08
CA MET A 9 25.43 -13.54 15.21
C MET A 9 24.79 -14.23 16.42
N PRO A 10 24.98 -15.55 16.61
CA PRO A 10 24.22 -16.35 17.58
C PRO A 10 24.39 -15.93 19.05
N GLY A 11 25.40 -15.09 19.34
CA GLY A 11 25.64 -14.53 20.67
C GLY A 11 25.01 -13.16 20.90
N LEU A 12 24.39 -12.54 19.88
CA LEU A 12 23.80 -11.20 19.93
C LEU A 12 22.35 -11.16 19.46
N ASP A 13 22.00 -11.98 18.47
CA ASP A 13 20.67 -11.93 17.85
C ASP A 13 19.62 -12.64 18.70
N THR A 14 18.47 -12.00 18.84
CA THR A 14 17.25 -12.66 19.30
C THR A 14 16.64 -13.51 18.19
N HIS A 15 15.64 -14.34 18.53
CA HIS A 15 14.88 -15.07 17.51
C HIS A 15 14.13 -14.12 16.56
N GLU A 16 13.63 -12.99 17.07
CA GLU A 16 12.92 -11.98 16.29
C GLU A 16 13.86 -11.32 15.27
N ASP A 17 15.10 -10.99 15.67
CA ASP A 17 16.12 -10.44 14.77
C ASP A 17 16.43 -11.39 13.61
N TRP A 18 16.47 -12.70 13.90
CA TRP A 18 16.67 -13.72 12.88
C TRP A 18 15.49 -13.76 11.89
N VAL A 19 14.26 -13.87 12.40
CA VAL A 19 13.05 -13.93 11.56
C VAL A 19 12.95 -12.69 10.66
N GLN A 20 13.19 -11.49 11.20
CA GLN A 20 13.13 -10.26 10.42
C GLN A 20 14.16 -10.25 9.28
N ARG A 21 15.37 -10.76 9.50
CA ARG A 21 16.40 -10.88 8.45
C ARG A 21 16.02 -11.90 7.39
N GLU A 22 15.41 -13.02 7.77
CA GLU A 22 14.89 -13.99 6.80
C GLU A 22 13.81 -13.38 5.91
N HIS A 23 12.89 -12.60 6.49
CA HIS A 23 11.87 -11.90 5.70
C HIS A 23 12.49 -10.87 4.75
N TRP A 24 13.50 -10.11 5.17
CA TRP A 24 14.23 -9.19 4.29
C TRP A 24 14.94 -9.91 3.14
N LEU A 25 15.58 -11.05 3.43
CA LEU A 25 16.23 -11.86 2.40
C LEU A 25 15.22 -12.43 1.41
N ALA A 26 14.10 -12.96 1.89
CA ALA A 26 13.03 -13.50 1.06
C ALA A 26 12.42 -12.41 0.15
N LEU A 27 12.20 -11.21 0.69
CA LEU A 27 11.72 -10.06 -0.08
C LEU A 27 12.72 -9.67 -1.18
N ALA A 28 14.00 -9.51 -0.82
CA ALA A 28 15.03 -9.12 -1.79
C ALA A 28 15.20 -10.16 -2.90
N GLN A 29 15.19 -11.45 -2.56
CA GLN A 29 15.21 -12.56 -3.52
C GLN A 29 13.98 -12.53 -4.43
N THR A 30 12.79 -12.35 -3.87
CA THR A 30 11.54 -12.28 -4.64
C THR A 30 11.57 -11.15 -5.66
N ILE A 31 12.01 -9.95 -5.26
CA ILE A 31 12.13 -8.80 -6.16
C ILE A 31 13.19 -9.06 -7.24
N HIS A 32 14.31 -9.69 -6.89
CA HIS A 32 15.41 -9.93 -7.82
C HIS A 32 15.12 -11.03 -8.86
N GLU A 33 14.47 -12.11 -8.43
CA GLU A 33 14.27 -13.32 -9.25
C GLU A 33 13.00 -13.26 -10.10
N ASN A 34 12.01 -12.46 -9.70
CA ASN A 34 10.73 -12.40 -10.39
C ASN A 34 10.71 -11.33 -11.50
N SER A 35 10.65 -11.77 -12.75
CA SER A 35 10.62 -10.87 -13.93
C SER A 35 9.38 -9.99 -14.04
N ALA A 36 8.31 -10.30 -13.29
CA ALA A 36 7.11 -9.46 -13.22
C ALA A 36 7.31 -8.23 -12.32
N ILE A 37 8.40 -8.18 -11.55
CA ILE A 37 8.71 -7.09 -10.63
C ILE A 37 9.86 -6.27 -11.20
N SER A 38 9.72 -4.95 -11.13
CA SER A 38 10.81 -4.01 -11.40
C SER A 38 10.87 -2.97 -10.30
N MET A 39 12.06 -2.41 -10.07
CA MET A 39 12.27 -1.38 -9.06
C MET A 39 13.07 -0.23 -9.66
N ASP A 40 12.55 0.99 -9.54
CA ASP A 40 13.23 2.24 -9.91
C ASP A 40 13.24 3.17 -8.70
N GLY A 41 14.43 3.44 -8.15
CA GLY A 41 14.58 4.18 -6.90
C GLY A 41 13.79 3.54 -5.75
N TYR A 42 12.75 4.24 -5.29
CA TYR A 42 11.87 3.79 -4.21
C TYR A 42 10.60 3.10 -4.72
N THR A 43 10.36 3.11 -6.03
CA THR A 43 9.11 2.63 -6.62
C THR A 43 9.26 1.18 -7.06
N ILE A 44 8.42 0.31 -6.50
CA ILE A 44 8.23 -1.06 -6.98
C ILE A 44 7.05 -1.06 -7.96
N THR A 45 7.25 -1.65 -9.13
CA THR A 45 6.22 -1.87 -10.15
C THR A 45 6.06 -3.36 -10.41
N ILE A 46 4.83 -3.83 -10.44
CA ILE A 46 4.47 -5.25 -10.52
C ILE A 46 3.48 -5.46 -11.66
N GLN A 47 3.82 -6.37 -12.57
CA GLN A 47 2.92 -6.87 -13.61
C GLN A 47 2.10 -8.04 -13.06
N GLY A 48 0.81 -7.80 -12.85
CA GLY A 48 -0.16 -8.82 -12.43
C GLY A 48 -0.39 -9.88 -13.50
N GLN A 49 -0.75 -11.09 -13.05
CA GLN A 49 -0.97 -12.25 -13.92
C GLN A 49 -2.09 -12.07 -14.96
N ASN A 50 -3.06 -11.19 -14.68
CA ASN A 50 -4.19 -10.92 -15.57
C ASN A 50 -4.03 -9.61 -16.36
N GLY A 51 -2.82 -9.04 -16.37
CA GLY A 51 -2.44 -7.93 -17.25
C GLY A 51 -2.45 -6.55 -16.60
N HIS A 52 -2.87 -6.43 -15.35
CA HIS A 52 -2.86 -5.13 -14.67
C HIS A 52 -1.47 -4.79 -14.12
N VAL A 53 -1.17 -3.51 -14.08
CA VAL A 53 0.04 -3.00 -13.44
C VAL A 53 -0.32 -2.40 -12.09
N PHE A 54 0.47 -2.75 -11.08
CA PHE A 54 0.43 -2.17 -9.74
C PHE A 54 1.75 -1.49 -9.43
N SER A 55 1.71 -0.42 -8.66
CA SER A 55 2.93 0.27 -8.24
C SER A 55 2.77 0.95 -6.90
N PHE A 56 3.84 0.98 -6.12
CA PHE A 56 3.90 1.69 -4.85
C PHE A 56 5.34 2.10 -4.56
N ASP A 57 5.51 3.20 -3.83
CA ASP A 57 6.79 3.56 -3.25
C ASP A 57 6.97 2.84 -1.92
N PHE A 58 8.20 2.49 -1.55
CA PHE A 58 8.51 1.98 -0.22
C PHE A 58 9.62 2.77 0.46
N SER A 59 9.53 2.88 1.78
CA SER A 59 10.51 3.53 2.63
C SER A 59 11.03 2.58 3.71
N LEU A 60 12.34 2.33 3.70
CA LEU A 60 13.00 1.58 4.77
C LEU A 60 13.06 2.38 6.08
N GLU A 61 13.14 3.71 6.00
CA GLU A 61 13.22 4.57 7.18
C GLU A 61 11.89 4.60 7.94
N LEU A 62 10.78 4.68 7.20
CA LEU A 62 9.44 4.74 7.77
C LEU A 62 8.83 3.36 8.00
N GLU A 63 9.43 2.30 7.45
CA GLU A 63 8.83 0.96 7.36
C GLU A 63 7.38 1.01 6.87
N ALA A 64 7.17 1.75 5.78
CA ALA A 64 5.86 1.95 5.15
C ALA A 64 5.97 1.90 3.62
N TRP A 65 4.88 1.57 2.95
CA TRP A 65 4.68 1.82 1.52
C TRP A 65 3.65 2.92 1.32
N GLY A 66 3.54 3.43 0.10
CA GLY A 66 2.52 4.39 -0.27
C GLY A 66 2.37 4.53 -1.78
N ALA A 67 1.40 5.33 -2.21
CA ALA A 67 1.09 5.48 -3.63
C ALA A 67 2.34 5.91 -4.42
N ALA A 68 2.48 5.37 -5.64
CA ALA A 68 3.68 5.56 -6.45
C ALA A 68 3.94 7.06 -6.72
N GLY A 69 5.20 7.49 -6.56
CA GLY A 69 5.65 8.87 -6.70
C GLY A 69 5.49 9.74 -5.45
N THR A 70 4.71 9.32 -4.46
CA THR A 70 4.42 10.16 -3.28
C THR A 70 5.56 10.20 -2.26
N TYR A 71 6.46 9.20 -2.24
CA TYR A 71 7.60 9.21 -1.31
C TYR A 71 8.65 10.25 -1.72
N ALA A 72 8.82 10.49 -3.02
CA ALA A 72 9.71 11.54 -3.50
C ALA A 72 9.29 12.93 -3.01
N GLU A 73 7.98 13.22 -3.06
CA GLU A 73 7.39 14.45 -2.51
C GLU A 73 7.56 14.53 -0.99
N HIS A 74 7.29 13.42 -0.29
CA HIS A 74 7.49 13.34 1.16
C HIS A 74 8.94 13.60 1.55
N LYS A 75 9.90 13.01 0.84
CA LYS A 75 11.34 13.24 1.07
C LYS A 75 11.71 14.72 0.89
N GLN A 76 11.21 15.38 -0.15
CA GLN A 76 11.43 16.81 -0.36
C GLN A 76 10.86 17.63 0.82
N HIS A 77 9.64 17.32 1.26
CA HIS A 77 9.04 17.97 2.42
C HIS A 77 9.87 17.76 3.69
N MET A 78 10.47 16.58 3.88
CA MET A 78 11.35 16.28 5.02
C MET A 78 12.66 17.06 4.96
N GLU A 79 13.27 17.21 3.78
CA GLU A 79 14.48 18.03 3.59
C GLU A 79 14.23 19.53 3.85
N GLU A 80 13.05 20.04 3.48
CA GLU A 80 12.63 21.41 3.78
C GLU A 80 12.31 21.59 5.27
N PHE A 81 11.64 20.60 5.86
CA PHE A 81 11.32 20.57 7.28
C PHE A 81 12.57 20.61 8.15
N ALA A 82 13.63 19.88 7.79
CA ALA A 82 14.91 19.85 8.50
C ALA A 82 15.59 21.23 8.61
N LYS A 83 15.22 22.20 7.76
CA LYS A 83 15.77 23.57 7.77
C LYS A 83 15.02 24.51 8.72
N LYS A 84 13.91 24.08 9.35
CA LYS A 84 13.10 24.95 10.21
C LYS A 84 13.85 25.32 11.51
N PRO A 85 13.83 26.60 11.96
CA PRO A 85 14.73 27.05 13.02
C PRO A 85 14.23 26.85 14.46
N LYS A 86 12.94 26.53 14.71
CA LYS A 86 12.35 26.62 16.07
C LYS A 86 11.58 25.37 16.48
N ALA A 87 11.95 24.73 17.60
CA ALA A 87 11.47 23.43 18.11
C ALA A 87 9.93 23.20 18.14
N TRP A 88 9.11 24.26 18.21
CA TRP A 88 7.65 24.14 18.19
C TRP A 88 7.04 24.08 16.78
N MET A 89 7.84 24.32 15.72
CA MET A 89 7.47 24.13 14.31
C MET A 89 7.66 22.67 13.84
N TRP A 90 7.90 21.73 14.76
CA TRP A 90 8.45 20.39 14.47
C TRP A 90 7.44 19.26 14.61
N ALA A 91 6.16 19.48 14.28
CA ALA A 91 5.31 18.35 13.94
C ALA A 91 5.93 17.70 12.69
N ILE A 92 6.53 16.52 12.87
CA ILE A 92 7.16 15.77 11.78
C ILE A 92 6.07 15.53 10.72
N PRO A 93 6.27 15.97 9.47
CA PRO A 93 5.33 15.70 8.41
C PRO A 93 5.08 14.20 8.32
N LEU A 94 3.82 13.80 8.34
CA LEU A 94 3.44 12.43 8.01
C LEU A 94 3.54 12.24 6.50
N TRP A 95 3.79 11.02 6.05
CA TRP A 95 3.59 10.66 4.66
C TRP A 95 2.09 10.40 4.44
N PRO A 96 1.34 11.28 3.72
CA PRO A 96 -0.13 11.23 3.74
C PRO A 96 -0.74 10.05 3.00
N PHE A 97 0.04 9.37 2.17
CA PHE A 97 -0.39 8.26 1.31
C PHE A 97 0.22 6.93 1.74
N THR A 98 0.55 6.77 3.02
CA THR A 98 0.97 5.47 3.53
C THR A 98 -0.09 4.42 3.28
N ASP A 99 0.34 3.17 3.14
CA ASP A 99 -0.51 2.01 2.91
C ASP A 99 -1.25 2.01 1.57
N ASN A 100 -0.93 2.96 0.67
CA ASN A 100 -1.58 3.05 -0.64
C ASN A 100 -0.82 2.31 -1.75
N VAL A 101 -1.58 1.70 -2.67
CA VAL A 101 -1.06 0.94 -3.82
C VAL A 101 -1.75 1.41 -5.08
N SER A 102 -0.99 1.98 -6.02
CA SER A 102 -1.50 2.46 -7.29
C SER A 102 -1.79 1.32 -8.26
N HIS A 103 -2.75 1.52 -9.15
CA HIS A 103 -3.16 0.52 -10.14
C HIS A 103 -3.48 1.12 -11.51
N SER A 104 -3.36 0.29 -12.55
CA SER A 104 -3.54 0.68 -13.95
C SER A 104 -4.98 0.97 -14.41
N LEU A 105 -6.01 0.57 -13.65
CA LEU A 105 -7.41 0.75 -14.07
C LEU A 105 -7.92 2.20 -14.03
N GLY A 106 -7.17 3.13 -13.43
CA GLY A 106 -7.57 4.53 -13.34
C GLY A 106 -8.71 4.79 -12.33
N PRO A 107 -9.20 6.03 -12.26
CA PRO A 107 -10.27 6.41 -11.35
C PRO A 107 -11.62 5.85 -11.81
N TYR A 108 -12.55 5.64 -10.88
CA TYR A 108 -13.87 5.07 -11.14
C TYR A 108 -13.78 3.76 -11.94
N TRP A 109 -12.84 2.91 -11.53
CA TRP A 109 -12.49 1.70 -12.25
C TRP A 109 -13.66 0.72 -12.34
N THR A 110 -13.60 -0.10 -13.39
CA THR A 110 -14.52 -1.22 -13.60
C THR A 110 -13.84 -2.51 -13.17
N CYS A 111 -14.54 -3.32 -12.38
CA CYS A 111 -14.01 -4.58 -11.90
C CYS A 111 -13.65 -5.49 -13.09
N PRO A 112 -12.43 -6.08 -13.12
CA PRO A 112 -12.01 -6.88 -14.26
C PRO A 112 -12.95 -8.06 -14.54
N ASP A 113 -13.19 -8.35 -15.83
CA ASP A 113 -14.18 -9.35 -16.28
C ASP A 113 -13.96 -10.76 -15.72
N TYR A 114 -12.71 -11.11 -15.39
CA TYR A 114 -12.37 -12.42 -14.84
C TYR A 114 -12.71 -12.57 -13.35
N ILE A 115 -13.13 -11.49 -12.67
CA ILE A 115 -13.53 -11.54 -11.27
C ILE A 115 -14.95 -12.11 -11.15
N PRO A 116 -15.14 -13.26 -10.48
CA PRO A 116 -16.46 -13.87 -10.36
C PRO A 116 -17.45 -12.96 -9.63
N ASN A 117 -18.68 -12.90 -10.15
CA ASN A 117 -19.82 -12.14 -9.62
C ASN A 117 -19.75 -10.62 -9.71
N TYR A 118 -18.58 -10.03 -9.99
CA TYR A 118 -18.39 -8.57 -9.99
C TYR A 118 -17.83 -8.04 -11.32
N GLY A 119 -17.25 -8.91 -12.16
CA GLY A 119 -16.63 -8.51 -13.41
C GLY A 119 -17.57 -7.69 -14.31
N GLY A 120 -17.06 -6.56 -14.79
CA GLY A 120 -17.80 -5.60 -15.60
C GLY A 120 -18.59 -4.55 -14.80
N GLU A 121 -18.66 -4.65 -13.47
CA GLU A 121 -19.33 -3.65 -12.64
C GLU A 121 -18.41 -2.46 -12.31
N THR A 122 -18.93 -1.24 -12.45
CA THR A 122 -18.17 0.01 -12.26
C THR A 122 -18.37 0.58 -10.86
N THR A 123 -17.28 1.05 -10.25
CA THR A 123 -17.28 1.70 -8.94
C THR A 123 -17.70 3.17 -9.02
N VAL A 124 -18.33 3.72 -7.97
CA VAL A 124 -18.97 5.05 -8.00
C VAL A 124 -18.26 6.08 -7.10
N HIS A 125 -17.60 5.65 -6.02
CA HIS A 125 -16.97 6.54 -5.02
C HIS A 125 -15.45 6.32 -4.90
N THR A 126 -14.80 6.09 -6.03
CA THR A 126 -13.38 5.72 -6.15
C THR A 126 -12.68 6.69 -7.12
N PRO A 127 -12.55 7.99 -6.77
CA PRO A 127 -11.98 9.00 -7.66
C PRO A 127 -10.46 8.85 -7.89
N ASP A 128 -9.81 7.98 -7.12
CA ASP A 128 -8.38 7.77 -7.14
C ASP A 128 -7.98 6.52 -7.92
N SER A 129 -6.71 6.44 -8.31
CA SER A 129 -6.11 5.28 -8.99
C SER A 129 -5.19 4.49 -8.06
N TYR A 130 -5.52 4.48 -6.77
CA TYR A 130 -4.83 3.73 -5.73
C TYR A 130 -5.83 3.17 -4.71
N PHE A 131 -5.42 2.13 -4.02
CA PHE A 131 -6.15 1.50 -2.93
C PHE A 131 -5.39 1.62 -1.62
N CYS A 132 -6.10 1.81 -0.52
CA CYS A 132 -5.53 1.63 0.81
C CYS A 132 -5.52 0.13 1.14
N ILE A 133 -4.34 -0.42 1.43
CA ILE A 133 -4.15 -1.80 1.83
C ILE A 133 -3.19 -1.78 3.00
N ASP A 134 -3.69 -2.13 4.17
CA ASP A 134 -2.87 -2.22 5.39
C ASP A 134 -2.15 -3.57 5.48
N GLY A 135 -0.98 -3.57 6.13
CA GLY A 135 -0.26 -4.78 6.47
C GLY A 135 -0.93 -5.58 7.59
N VAL A 136 -0.95 -6.90 7.47
CA VAL A 136 -1.56 -7.82 8.47
C VAL A 136 -0.55 -8.70 9.22
N GLY A 137 0.70 -8.72 8.76
CA GLY A 137 1.81 -9.48 9.30
C GLY A 137 2.63 -8.70 10.31
N GLU A 138 3.47 -9.43 11.05
CA GLU A 138 4.20 -8.93 12.22
C GLU A 138 5.39 -8.04 11.86
N THR A 139 5.97 -8.20 10.67
CA THR A 139 7.14 -7.43 10.23
C THR A 139 6.86 -6.72 8.91
N PHE A 140 7.41 -5.52 8.74
CA PHE A 140 7.33 -4.76 7.50
C PHE A 140 7.73 -5.56 6.24
N PRO A 141 8.88 -6.27 6.17
CA PRO A 141 9.23 -7.06 4.99
C PRO A 141 8.24 -8.19 4.70
N SER A 142 7.63 -8.80 5.72
CA SER A 142 6.57 -9.81 5.54
C SER A 142 5.30 -9.20 4.95
N ASN A 143 4.94 -7.98 5.37
CA ASN A 143 3.80 -7.26 4.82
C ASN A 143 4.04 -6.89 3.36
N LEU A 144 5.23 -6.40 3.06
CA LEU A 144 5.61 -6.03 1.70
C LEU A 144 5.61 -7.25 0.76
N LEU A 145 6.12 -8.39 1.24
CA LEU A 145 6.08 -9.65 0.49
C LEU A 145 4.64 -10.13 0.24
N SER A 146 3.76 -10.01 1.24
CA SER A 146 2.34 -10.35 1.09
C SER A 146 1.64 -9.45 0.07
N LEU A 147 1.92 -8.14 0.13
CA LEU A 147 1.40 -7.18 -0.83
C LEU A 147 1.88 -7.50 -2.25
N ILE A 148 3.17 -7.78 -2.43
CA ILE A 148 3.73 -8.18 -3.74
C ILE A 148 3.01 -9.41 -4.29
N HIS A 149 2.77 -10.43 -3.47
CA HIS A 149 2.05 -11.62 -3.90
C HIS A 149 0.59 -11.33 -4.27
N LEU A 150 -0.10 -10.45 -3.55
CA LEU A 150 -1.45 -10.00 -3.90
C LEU A 150 -1.48 -9.29 -5.26
N CYS A 151 -0.50 -8.44 -5.53
CA CYS A 151 -0.36 -7.75 -6.82
C CYS A 151 -0.05 -8.72 -7.97
N ILE A 152 0.81 -9.72 -7.73
CA ILE A 152 1.13 -10.75 -8.73
C ILE A 152 -0.11 -11.60 -9.05
N ASP A 153 -0.82 -12.06 -8.02
CA ASP A 153 -2.05 -12.85 -8.16
C ASP A 153 -3.10 -12.12 -8.99
N ASP A 154 -3.19 -10.78 -8.86
CA ASP A 154 -4.03 -9.93 -9.71
C ASP A 154 -5.49 -10.40 -9.72
N HIS A 155 -5.97 -10.97 -8.61
CA HIS A 155 -7.32 -11.50 -8.50
C HIS A 155 -7.91 -11.18 -7.12
N HIS A 156 -7.30 -11.67 -6.04
CA HIS A 156 -7.82 -11.47 -4.69
C HIS A 156 -7.88 -9.99 -4.31
N LEU A 157 -6.90 -9.20 -4.78
CA LEU A 157 -6.88 -7.76 -4.59
C LEU A 157 -8.17 -7.11 -5.12
N TRP A 158 -8.57 -7.42 -6.36
CA TRP A 158 -9.80 -6.86 -6.94
C TRP A 158 -11.08 -7.30 -6.21
N VAL A 159 -11.13 -8.54 -5.75
CA VAL A 159 -12.26 -9.03 -4.95
C VAL A 159 -12.39 -8.24 -3.65
N MET A 160 -11.28 -7.97 -2.96
CA MET A 160 -11.28 -7.19 -1.73
C MET A 160 -11.71 -5.74 -2.00
N GLN A 161 -11.06 -5.10 -2.97
CA GLN A 161 -11.28 -3.68 -3.29
C GLN A 161 -12.68 -3.40 -3.84
N TYR A 162 -13.24 -4.32 -4.64
CA TYR A 162 -14.60 -4.15 -5.13
C TYR A 162 -15.63 -4.25 -4.01
N LYS A 163 -15.46 -5.21 -3.10
CA LYS A 163 -16.37 -5.38 -1.94
C LYS A 163 -16.34 -4.16 -1.03
N GLU A 164 -15.17 -3.59 -0.80
CA GLU A 164 -15.01 -2.37 -0.01
C GLU A 164 -15.70 -1.17 -0.70
N ALA A 165 -15.49 -1.00 -2.01
CA ALA A 165 -16.13 0.04 -2.79
C ALA A 165 -17.67 -0.10 -2.79
N ALA A 166 -18.18 -1.33 -2.96
CA ALA A 166 -19.61 -1.61 -2.93
C ALA A 166 -20.21 -1.33 -1.55
N SER A 167 -19.58 -1.80 -0.47
CA SER A 167 -20.00 -1.53 0.91
C SER A 167 -20.02 -0.02 1.21
N THR A 168 -19.02 0.71 0.73
CA THR A 168 -18.94 2.17 0.90
C THR A 168 -20.09 2.86 0.15
N ALA A 169 -20.39 2.45 -1.08
CA ALA A 169 -21.50 2.98 -1.84
C ALA A 169 -22.86 2.71 -1.16
N GLU A 170 -23.08 1.50 -0.64
CA GLU A 170 -24.28 1.16 0.11
C GLU A 170 -24.43 2.01 1.38
N TYR A 171 -23.34 2.21 2.11
CA TYR A 171 -23.32 3.05 3.30
C TYR A 171 -23.63 4.52 2.97
N ILE A 172 -23.01 5.09 1.93
CA ILE A 172 -23.28 6.46 1.48
C ILE A 172 -24.75 6.60 1.08
N ALA A 173 -25.28 5.70 0.26
CA ALA A 173 -26.67 5.73 -0.17
C ALA A 173 -27.66 5.63 1.01
N LYS A 174 -27.30 4.86 2.05
CA LYS A 174 -28.07 4.79 3.30
C LYS A 174 -28.04 6.13 4.04
N VAL A 175 -26.85 6.70 4.22
CA VAL A 175 -26.67 7.99 4.92
C VAL A 175 -27.42 9.11 4.21
N GLU A 176 -27.33 9.20 2.88
CA GLU A 176 -28.04 10.21 2.09
C GLU A 176 -29.57 10.07 2.20
N ARG A 177 -30.08 8.84 2.31
CA ARG A 177 -31.52 8.57 2.48
C ARG A 177 -32.01 8.94 3.88
N GLU A 178 -31.25 8.58 4.91
CA GLU A 178 -31.62 8.77 6.31
C GLU A 178 -31.40 10.22 6.77
N TRP A 179 -30.37 10.87 6.23
CA TRP A 179 -29.94 12.22 6.61
C TRP A 179 -29.57 13.07 5.38
N PRO A 180 -30.55 13.46 4.54
CA PRO A 180 -30.30 14.20 3.30
C PRO A 180 -29.74 15.61 3.51
N GLY A 181 -29.82 16.15 4.74
CA GLY A 181 -29.28 17.47 5.11
C GLY A 181 -27.90 17.44 5.77
N GLY A 182 -27.21 16.30 5.77
CA GLY A 182 -26.00 16.06 6.57
C GLY A 182 -26.31 15.23 7.81
N ARG A 183 -25.30 14.56 8.38
CA ARG A 183 -25.47 13.69 9.55
C ARG A 183 -25.94 14.52 10.74
N PRO A 184 -26.62 13.93 11.75
CA PRO A 184 -27.04 14.66 12.94
C PRO A 184 -25.91 15.41 13.64
N GLU A 185 -24.71 14.84 13.58
CA GLU A 185 -23.46 15.40 14.11
C GLU A 185 -22.98 16.64 13.34
N ASP A 186 -23.34 16.76 12.06
CA ASP A 186 -22.97 17.90 11.21
C ASP A 186 -23.87 19.13 11.48
N TYR A 187 -25.03 18.96 12.12
CA TYR A 187 -25.94 20.07 12.45
C TYR A 187 -25.41 20.98 13.55
N GLU A 188 -24.49 20.50 14.39
CA GLU A 188 -23.86 21.34 15.42
C GLU A 188 -22.79 22.31 14.85
N TYR A 189 -22.45 22.15 13.57
CA TYR A 189 -21.42 22.93 12.88
C TYR A 189 -21.96 23.78 11.71
N GLN A 190 -23.29 23.91 11.57
CA GLN A 190 -23.95 24.84 10.63
C GLN A 190 -24.16 26.23 11.25
#